data_AF-M0NJF2-F1
#
_entry.id   AF-M0NJF2-F1
#
_cell.length_a   1.000
_cell.length_b   1.000
_cell.length_c   1.000
_cell.angle_alpha   90.00
_cell.angle_beta   90.00
_cell.angle_gamma   90.00
#
_symmetry.space_group_name_H-M   'P 1'
#
loop_
_entity.id
_entity.type
_entity.pdbx_description
1 polymer ?
#
loop_
_entity_poly.entity_id
_entity_poly.type
_entity_poly.pdbx_seq_one_letter_code
_entity_poly.pdbx_strand_id
1 'polypeptide(L)'
;MSENESADVREVQTATLRRQNPERGTVIVSIPDAIAAAGLEDGGSFRFNPNSVAEIGMLAALGSEESVDGRSERFARNIREEGRYGETLRLVIPREALAELIDPDSIDWEDPPEVNVWAGDRLLAFEMSEPEERTVEIDRDAGSEEDESDD
;
A
#
# COMPACT_ATOMS: atom_id res chain seq x y z
N MET A 1 -23.96 13.51 16.32
CA MET A 1 -22.76 14.31 16.01
C MET A 1 -21.64 13.29 15.95
N SER A 2 -21.16 12.95 14.75
CA SER A 2 -19.98 12.12 14.60
C SER A 2 -18.90 13.07 14.15
N GLU A 3 -18.03 13.45 15.09
CA GLU A 3 -16.80 14.17 14.78
C GLU A 3 -16.10 13.37 13.68
N ASN A 4 -15.83 14.00 12.54
CA ASN A 4 -14.95 13.43 11.51
C ASN A 4 -13.55 13.41 12.14
N GLU A 5 -13.26 12.37 12.90
CA GLU A 5 -11.96 12.15 13.53
C GLU A 5 -10.97 11.94 12.36
N SER A 6 -10.30 13.03 12.01
CA SER A 6 -9.33 13.07 10.94
C SER A 6 -8.08 12.41 11.50
N ALA A 7 -7.81 11.16 11.14
CA ALA A 7 -6.55 10.54 11.53
C ALA A 7 -5.41 11.21 10.76
N ASP A 8 -4.54 11.94 11.46
CA ASP A 8 -3.32 12.50 10.88
C ASP A 8 -2.39 11.36 10.44
N VAL A 9 -2.39 11.04 9.15
CA VAL A 9 -1.45 10.11 8.52
C VAL A 9 -0.29 10.87 7.87
N ARG A 10 0.91 10.30 7.95
CA ARG A 10 2.09 10.81 7.25
C ARG A 10 2.77 9.68 6.50
N GLU A 11 3.39 10.00 5.37
CA GLU A 11 4.24 9.05 4.67
C GLU A 11 5.44 8.74 5.57
N VAL A 12 5.71 7.45 5.79
CA VAL A 12 6.80 6.99 6.66
C VAL A 12 7.89 6.32 5.86
N GLN A 13 7.52 5.45 4.92
CA GLN A 13 8.47 4.69 4.14
C GLN A 13 7.85 4.18 2.83
N THR A 14 8.71 3.90 1.86
CA THR A 14 8.37 3.09 0.68
C THR A 14 8.85 1.66 0.92
N ALA A 15 8.06 0.67 0.51
CA ALA A 15 8.40 -0.73 0.69
C ALA A 15 8.00 -1.58 -0.52
N THR A 16 8.88 -2.50 -0.91
CA THR A 16 8.64 -3.43 -2.01
C THR A 16 7.72 -4.56 -1.58
N LEU A 17 6.69 -4.86 -2.39
CA LEU A 17 5.85 -6.05 -2.18
C LEU A 17 6.65 -7.31 -2.50
N ARG A 18 6.52 -8.35 -1.66
CA ARG A 18 7.20 -9.63 -1.88
C ARG A 18 6.24 -10.80 -1.80
N ARG A 19 6.44 -11.78 -2.67
CA ARG A 19 5.70 -13.05 -2.62
C ARG A 19 6.44 -14.04 -1.74
N GLN A 20 5.86 -14.37 -0.58
CA GLN A 20 6.45 -15.33 0.35
C GLN A 20 6.24 -16.77 -0.08
N ASN A 21 5.07 -17.09 -0.64
CA ASN A 21 4.76 -18.46 -1.05
C ASN A 21 4.07 -18.45 -2.43
N PRO A 22 4.72 -18.97 -3.48
CA PRO A 22 4.17 -18.94 -4.82
C PRO A 22 2.85 -19.71 -4.93
N GLU A 23 2.72 -20.85 -4.26
CA GLU A 23 1.53 -21.69 -4.36
C GLU A 23 0.31 -21.11 -3.65
N ARG A 24 0.53 -20.26 -2.63
CA ARG A 24 -0.56 -19.66 -1.83
C ARG A 24 -0.82 -18.19 -2.13
N GLY A 25 -0.02 -17.57 -3.00
CA GLY A 25 -0.15 -16.16 -3.35
C GLY A 25 -0.05 -15.22 -2.13
N THR A 26 0.74 -15.61 -1.12
CA THR A 26 0.90 -14.81 0.10
C THR A 26 1.85 -13.66 -0.19
N VAL A 27 1.32 -12.43 -0.12
CA VAL A 27 2.09 -11.20 -0.31
C VAL A 27 2.42 -10.61 1.06
N ILE A 28 3.69 -10.24 1.23
CA ILE A 28 4.22 -9.63 2.43
C ILE A 28 4.87 -8.29 2.09
N VAL A 29 4.91 -7.40 3.07
CA VAL A 29 5.60 -6.12 3.01
C VAL A 29 6.35 -5.91 4.33
N SER A 30 7.62 -5.51 4.26
CA SER A 30 8.48 -5.28 5.43
C SER A 30 8.49 -3.79 5.75
N ILE A 31 7.87 -3.42 6.88
CA ILE A 31 7.55 -2.02 7.21
C ILE A 31 7.81 -1.68 8.69
N PRO A 32 9.05 -1.87 9.19
CA PRO A 32 9.35 -1.67 10.60
C PRO A 32 9.11 -0.22 11.07
N ASP A 33 9.49 0.78 10.28
CA ASP A 33 9.32 2.19 10.64
C ASP A 33 7.86 2.60 10.66
N ALA A 34 7.04 2.14 9.69
CA ALA A 34 5.61 2.43 9.67
C ALA A 34 4.86 1.76 10.83
N ILE A 35 5.22 0.52 11.18
CA ILE A 35 4.63 -0.19 12.33
C ILE A 35 4.96 0.54 13.63
N ALA A 36 6.21 0.97 13.80
CA ALA A 36 6.63 1.76 14.96
C ALA A 36 5.93 3.12 15.01
N ALA A 37 5.77 3.80 13.86
CA ALA A 37 5.06 5.07 13.76
C ALA A 37 3.56 4.94 14.07
N ALA A 38 2.96 3.78 13.79
CA ALA A 38 1.59 3.45 14.15
C ALA A 38 1.42 3.04 15.64
N GLY A 39 2.51 3.00 16.41
CA GLY A 39 2.51 2.66 17.83
C GLY A 39 2.28 1.17 18.09
N LEU A 40 2.66 0.29 17.16
CA LEU A 40 2.48 -1.15 17.25
C LEU A 40 3.81 -1.90 17.23
N GLU A 41 3.77 -3.15 17.68
CA GLU A 41 4.94 -4.03 17.83
C GLU A 41 4.62 -5.46 17.36
N ASP A 42 5.59 -6.38 17.48
CA ASP A 42 5.37 -7.79 17.18
C ASP A 42 4.16 -8.36 17.95
N GLY A 43 3.39 -9.23 17.28
CA GLY A 43 2.16 -9.78 17.85
C GLY A 43 0.94 -8.85 17.81
N GLY A 44 1.13 -7.55 17.51
CA GLY A 44 0.06 -6.63 17.18
C GLY A 44 -0.71 -7.06 15.93
N SER A 45 -1.91 -6.51 15.73
CA SER A 45 -2.79 -6.91 14.64
C SER A 45 -3.27 -5.73 13.83
N PHE A 46 -3.42 -5.92 12.52
CA PHE A 46 -4.06 -4.98 11.62
C PHE A 46 -5.23 -5.63 10.92
N ARG A 47 -6.30 -4.87 10.73
CA ARG A 47 -7.46 -5.24 9.91
C ARG A 47 -7.52 -4.37 8.67
N PHE A 48 -7.34 -4.98 7.51
CA PHE A 48 -7.46 -4.29 6.23
C PHE A 48 -8.91 -3.95 5.91
N ASN A 49 -9.15 -2.75 5.37
CA ASN A 49 -10.43 -2.33 4.83
C ASN A 49 -10.30 -2.13 3.30
N PRO A 50 -10.64 -3.14 2.48
CA PRO A 50 -10.54 -3.05 1.02
C PRO A 50 -11.35 -1.90 0.41
N ASN A 51 -12.51 -1.57 0.99
CA ASN A 51 -13.38 -0.50 0.48
C ASN A 51 -12.70 0.88 0.54
N SER A 52 -11.70 1.05 1.39
CA SER A 52 -10.96 2.31 1.52
C SER A 52 -10.28 2.71 0.20
N VAL A 53 -9.90 1.75 -0.65
CA VAL A 53 -9.28 2.09 -1.94
C VAL A 53 -10.26 2.87 -2.82
N ALA A 54 -11.52 2.46 -2.86
CA ALA A 54 -12.56 3.17 -3.60
C ALA A 54 -12.94 4.54 -2.99
N GLU A 55 -12.76 4.69 -1.67
CA GLU A 55 -13.14 5.91 -0.94
C GLU A 55 -12.03 6.97 -0.90
N ILE A 56 -10.78 6.55 -0.68
CA ILE A 56 -9.63 7.42 -0.42
C ILE A 56 -8.42 7.12 -1.31
N GLY A 57 -8.52 6.18 -2.26
CA GLY A 57 -7.42 5.80 -3.15
C GLY A 57 -6.31 4.95 -2.51
N MET A 58 -6.44 4.63 -1.22
CA MET A 58 -5.43 3.92 -0.45
C MET A 58 -6.04 2.72 0.27
N LEU A 59 -5.27 1.65 0.39
CA LEU A 59 -5.67 0.49 1.18
C LEU A 59 -5.36 0.77 2.65
N ALA A 60 -6.39 1.07 3.44
CA ALA A 60 -6.23 1.32 4.88
C ALA A 60 -6.23 0.01 5.69
N ALA A 61 -5.46 0.01 6.78
CA ALA A 61 -5.41 -1.06 7.76
C ALA A 61 -5.44 -0.48 9.18
N LEU A 62 -6.45 -0.87 9.95
CA LEU A 62 -6.66 -0.40 11.32
C LEU A 62 -5.97 -1.34 12.31
N GLY A 63 -5.12 -0.77 13.14
CA GLY A 63 -4.34 -1.42 14.16
C GLY A 63 -5.15 -1.73 15.40
N SER A 64 -4.82 -2.82 16.06
CA SER A 64 -5.39 -3.23 17.34
C SER A 64 -4.31 -3.87 18.20
N GLU A 65 -4.27 -3.47 19.47
CA GLU A 65 -3.35 -4.03 20.47
C GLU A 65 -3.72 -5.47 20.83
N GLU A 66 -5.00 -5.84 20.70
CA GLU A 66 -5.44 -7.22 20.87
C GLU A 66 -4.98 -8.07 19.69
N SER A 67 -4.27 -9.16 20.00
CA SER A 67 -3.96 -10.19 19.00
C SER A 67 -5.26 -10.82 18.50
N VAL A 68 -5.61 -10.50 17.26
CA VAL A 68 -6.79 -11.07 16.61
C VAL A 68 -6.41 -12.41 16.00
N ASP A 69 -7.22 -13.44 16.20
CA ASP A 69 -7.11 -14.69 15.46
C ASP A 69 -7.36 -14.42 13.97
N GLY A 70 -6.29 -14.22 13.20
CA GLY A 70 -6.36 -13.99 11.74
C GLY A 70 -6.95 -15.16 10.94
N ARG A 71 -7.24 -16.30 11.60
CA ARG A 71 -8.02 -17.41 11.03
C ARG A 71 -9.54 -17.20 11.12
N SER A 72 -9.99 -16.40 12.08
CA SER A 72 -11.40 -16.09 12.32
C SER A 72 -11.84 -14.83 11.58
N GLU A 73 -10.93 -13.89 11.35
CA GLU A 73 -11.21 -12.64 10.63
C GLU A 73 -10.46 -12.56 9.29
N ARG A 74 -11.24 -12.56 8.19
CA ARG A 74 -10.76 -12.62 6.80
C ARG A 74 -9.64 -11.65 6.47
N PHE A 75 -9.77 -10.41 6.95
CA PHE A 75 -8.86 -9.30 6.68
C PHE A 75 -7.94 -8.93 7.85
N ALA A 76 -8.00 -9.67 8.97
CA ALA A 76 -7.12 -9.41 10.11
C ALA A 76 -5.80 -10.19 9.97
N ARG A 77 -4.67 -9.51 10.13
CA ARG A 77 -3.33 -10.11 10.03
C ARG A 77 -2.47 -9.60 11.17
N ASN A 78 -1.69 -10.50 11.75
CA ASN A 78 -0.74 -10.15 12.79
C ASN A 78 0.57 -9.66 12.16
N ILE A 79 1.18 -8.69 12.82
CA ILE A 79 2.56 -8.29 12.59
C ILE A 79 3.44 -9.48 12.97
N ARG A 80 4.47 -9.74 12.18
CA ARG A 80 5.44 -10.79 12.48
C ARG A 80 6.85 -10.28 12.32
N GLU A 81 7.71 -10.72 13.20
CA GLU A 81 9.16 -10.63 13.01
C GLU A 81 9.64 -11.46 11.81
N GLU A 82 10.62 -10.92 11.10
CA GLU A 82 11.41 -11.54 10.04
C GLU A 82 12.90 -11.21 10.26
N GLY A 83 13.78 -12.12 9.80
CA GLY A 83 15.23 -11.95 9.86
C GLY A 83 15.88 -12.64 11.06
N ARG A 84 17.22 -12.52 11.15
CA ARG A 84 17.95 -12.92 12.36
C ARG A 84 17.66 -11.88 13.44
N TYR A 85 17.27 -12.30 14.63
CA TYR A 85 17.00 -11.44 15.79
C TYR A 85 15.76 -10.54 15.73
N GLY A 86 14.84 -10.74 14.78
CA GLY A 86 13.56 -10.01 14.75
C GLY A 86 13.65 -8.54 14.37
N GLU A 87 14.78 -8.12 13.78
CA GLU A 87 15.05 -6.71 13.44
C GLU A 87 14.13 -6.16 12.34
N THR A 88 13.42 -7.02 11.61
CA THR A 88 12.48 -6.60 10.56
C THR A 88 11.06 -7.00 10.93
N LEU A 89 10.15 -6.03 11.02
CA LEU A 89 8.73 -6.30 11.16
C LEU A 89 8.06 -6.34 9.78
N ARG A 90 7.25 -7.37 9.55
CA ARG A 90 6.49 -7.55 8.31
C ARG A 90 5.01 -7.70 8.55
N LEU A 91 4.25 -7.32 7.54
CA LEU A 91 2.81 -7.50 7.47
C LEU A 91 2.45 -8.37 6.28
N VAL A 92 1.49 -9.27 6.47
CA VAL A 92 0.90 -10.05 5.37
C VAL A 92 -0.29 -9.27 4.85
N ILE A 93 -0.35 -8.98 3.55
CA ILE A 93 -1.51 -8.34 2.93
C ILE A 93 -2.44 -9.46 2.41
N PRO A 94 -3.72 -9.51 2.84
CA PRO A 94 -4.69 -10.43 2.27
C PRO A 94 -4.81 -10.21 0.77
N ARG A 95 -4.75 -11.28 -0.03
CA ARG A 95 -4.86 -11.19 -1.50
C ARG A 95 -6.12 -10.45 -1.96
N GLU A 96 -7.25 -10.71 -1.31
CA GLU A 96 -8.53 -10.02 -1.58
C GLU A 96 -8.46 -8.51 -1.31
N ALA A 97 -7.65 -8.07 -0.33
CA ALA A 97 -7.46 -6.65 -0.05
C ALA A 97 -6.45 -6.00 -1.00
N LEU A 98 -5.39 -6.73 -1.35
CA LEU A 98 -4.39 -6.28 -2.32
C LEU A 98 -5.01 -6.09 -3.71
N ALA A 99 -5.94 -6.97 -4.11
CA ALA A 99 -6.61 -6.92 -5.41
C ALA A 99 -7.35 -5.60 -5.69
N GLU A 100 -7.75 -4.87 -4.66
CA GLU A 100 -8.35 -3.54 -4.82
C GLU A 100 -7.31 -2.49 -5.21
N LEU A 101 -6.05 -2.67 -4.80
CA LEU A 101 -4.94 -1.75 -5.08
C LEU A 101 -4.21 -2.12 -6.38
N ILE A 102 -3.94 -3.42 -6.57
CA ILE A 102 -3.31 -3.97 -7.76
C ILE A 102 -3.73 -5.43 -7.95
N ASP A 103 -3.99 -5.84 -9.19
CA ASP A 103 -4.28 -7.23 -9.50
C ASP A 103 -3.07 -8.14 -9.19
N PRO A 104 -3.16 -9.06 -8.21
CA PRO A 104 -2.02 -9.83 -7.73
C PRO A 104 -1.52 -10.88 -8.74
N ASP A 105 -2.33 -11.24 -9.73
CA ASP A 105 -1.95 -12.16 -10.80
C ASP A 105 -1.21 -11.46 -11.95
N SER A 106 -1.37 -10.14 -12.04
CA SER A 106 -0.70 -9.28 -13.03
C SER A 106 0.66 -8.75 -12.55
N ILE A 107 1.01 -8.97 -11.28
CA ILE A 107 2.31 -8.54 -10.73
C ILE A 107 3.44 -9.36 -11.35
N ASP A 108 4.40 -8.66 -11.97
CA ASP A 108 5.70 -9.22 -12.28
C ASP A 108 6.51 -9.37 -10.99
N TRP A 109 6.87 -10.60 -10.63
CA TRP A 109 7.59 -10.86 -9.38
C TRP A 109 9.12 -10.86 -9.57
N GLU A 110 9.61 -10.68 -10.80
CA GLU A 110 11.02 -10.43 -11.09
C GLU A 110 11.36 -8.94 -10.86
N ASP A 111 10.41 -8.06 -11.14
CA ASP A 111 10.42 -6.63 -10.79
C ASP A 111 9.17 -6.25 -9.97
N PRO A 112 9.13 -6.60 -8.67
CA PRO A 112 7.94 -6.40 -7.86
C PRO A 112 7.66 -4.91 -7.58
N PRO A 113 6.38 -4.50 -7.55
CA PRO A 113 5.99 -3.13 -7.32
C PRO A 113 6.28 -2.67 -5.89
N GLU A 114 6.46 -1.37 -5.75
CA GLU A 114 6.65 -0.68 -4.47
C GLU A 114 5.35 -0.02 -4.02
N VAL A 115 5.17 0.10 -2.71
CA VAL A 115 4.06 0.81 -2.09
C VAL A 115 4.57 1.87 -1.13
N ASN A 116 3.96 3.05 -1.18
CA ASN A 116 4.13 4.11 -0.20
C ASN A 116 3.28 3.75 1.01
N VAL A 117 3.91 3.78 2.18
CA VAL A 117 3.31 3.38 3.44
C VAL A 117 3.17 4.62 4.31
N TRP A 118 1.91 4.93 4.59
CA TRP A 118 1.50 6.02 5.43
C TRP A 118 1.12 5.46 6.80
N ALA A 119 1.52 6.14 7.88
CA ALA A 119 1.17 5.76 9.23
C ALA A 119 0.54 6.91 10.00
N GLY A 120 -0.47 6.59 10.80
CA GLY A 120 -1.09 7.44 11.82
C GLY A 120 -1.28 6.64 13.11
N ASP A 121 -1.95 7.21 14.12
CA ASP A 121 -2.21 6.49 15.37
C ASP A 121 -3.03 5.22 15.10
N ARG A 122 -2.41 4.05 15.30
CA ARG A 122 -3.01 2.73 15.03
C ARG A 122 -3.59 2.61 13.62
N LEU A 123 -3.02 3.29 12.63
CA LEU A 123 -3.50 3.27 11.26
C LEU A 123 -2.31 3.14 10.32
N LEU A 124 -2.43 2.23 9.34
CA LEU A 124 -1.58 2.17 8.18
C LEU A 124 -2.42 2.41 6.93
N ALA A 125 -1.85 3.06 5.93
CA ALA A 125 -2.42 3.13 4.60
C ALA A 125 -1.35 2.83 3.55
N PHE A 126 -1.75 2.10 2.51
CA PHE A 126 -0.87 1.67 1.43
C PHE A 126 -1.37 2.27 0.12
N GLU A 127 -0.46 2.92 -0.59
CA GLU A 127 -0.66 3.48 -1.91
C GLU A 127 0.38 2.89 -2.86
N MET A 128 0.06 2.65 -4.12
CA MET A 128 1.07 2.21 -5.09
C MET A 128 2.08 3.33 -5.28
N SER A 129 3.37 3.05 -5.06
CA SER A 129 4.44 3.94 -5.48
C SER A 129 4.51 3.82 -7.00
N GLU A 130 3.87 4.71 -7.74
CA GLU A 130 3.87 4.68 -9.20
C GLU A 130 5.32 4.64 -9.74
N PRO A 131 5.73 3.64 -10.55
CA PRO A 131 6.62 3.88 -11.67
C PRO A 131 5.73 4.17 -12.88
N GLU A 132 4.83 5.14 -12.79
CA GLU A 132 4.14 5.58 -14.01
C GLU A 132 5.20 6.28 -14.86
N GLU A 133 5.82 5.56 -15.80
CA GLU A 133 6.23 6.15 -17.07
C GLU A 133 4.98 6.73 -17.73
N ARG A 134 4.51 7.90 -17.24
CA ARG A 134 3.61 8.76 -17.99
C ARG A 134 4.41 9.24 -19.19
N THR A 135 4.39 8.45 -20.25
CA THR A 135 4.71 8.94 -21.58
C THR A 135 3.64 9.97 -21.92
N VAL A 136 3.93 11.23 -21.62
CA VAL A 136 3.17 12.35 -22.14
C VAL A 136 3.43 12.35 -23.64
N GLU A 137 2.48 11.84 -24.43
CA GLU A 137 2.45 12.13 -25.86
C GLU A 137 2.26 13.64 -26.01
N ILE A 138 3.37 14.33 -26.27
CA ILE A 138 3.34 15.73 -26.67
C ILE A 138 2.89 15.73 -28.13
N ASP A 139 1.58 15.86 -28.34
CA ASP A 139 1.04 16.17 -29.66
C ASP A 139 1.59 17.54 -30.08
N ARG A 140 2.63 17.51 -30.93
CA ARG A 140 3.15 18.70 -31.60
C ARG A 140 2.38 18.90 -32.91
N ASP A 141 1.07 19.09 -32.82
CA ASP A 141 0.29 19.73 -33.89
C ASP A 141 -0.31 21.04 -33.35
N ALA A 142 0.60 21.93 -32.93
CA ALA A 142 0.28 23.35 -32.86
C ALA A 142 0.70 23.96 -34.19
N GLY A 143 -0.29 24.13 -35.07
CA GLY A 143 -0.14 24.78 -36.36
C GLY A 143 0.62 26.10 -36.26
N SER A 144 1.55 26.29 -37.19
CA SER A 144 2.00 27.61 -37.60
C SER A 144 1.37 27.88 -38.96
N GLU A 145 0.24 28.57 -38.91
CA GLU A 145 -0.25 29.41 -40.00
C GLU A 145 0.83 30.44 -40.31
N GLU A 146 1.54 30.28 -41.44
CA GLU A 146 2.32 31.37 -42.04
C GLU A 146 1.54 31.89 -43.24
N ASP A 147 0.68 32.88 -42.91
CA ASP A 147 0.50 34.16 -43.60
C ASP A 147 1.06 34.26 -45.04
N GLU A 148 0.25 33.92 -46.04
CA GLU A 148 0.43 34.45 -47.40
C GLU A 148 -0.29 35.80 -47.50
N SER A 149 0.46 36.88 -47.22
CA SER A 149 0.08 38.25 -47.53
C SER A 149 1.23 38.97 -48.29
N ASP A 150 0.90 39.43 -49.51
CA ASP A 150 1.47 40.57 -50.27
C ASP A 150 2.74 40.39 -51.15
N ASP A 151 2.56 40.18 -52.48
CA ASP A 151 2.78 41.16 -53.59
C ASP A 151 2.35 40.57 -54.96
#